data_AF-A0A0S8JDE1-F1
#
_entry.id   AF-A0A0S8JDE1-F1
#
_cell.length_a   1.000
_cell.length_b   1.000
_cell.length_c   1.000
_cell.angle_alpha   90.00
_cell.angle_beta   90.00
_cell.angle_gamma   90.00
#
_symmetry.space_group_name_H-M   'P 1'
#
loop_
_entity.id
_entity.type
_entity.pdbx_description
1 polymer ?
#
loop_
_entity_poly.entity_id
_entity_poly.type
_entity_poly.pdbx_seq_one_letter_code
_entity_poly.pdbx_strand_id
1 'polypeptide(L)'
;MTLNPTLNYLLEKFSISVIPFSKTVSDSSTYLAGAGGCVGDGFPLPAGGEILGIRAYDGNKTEEKSGSVVINANDRISVFAEYVESWFDLTVQVNGEPTSISVQEMAENADLFVCVLIKLQQS
;
A
#
# COMPACT_ATOMS: atom_id res chain seq x y z
N MET A 1 -21.62 4.98 8.10
CA MET A 1 -21.10 3.61 8.30
C MET A 1 -20.13 3.67 9.46
N THR A 2 -20.39 2.93 10.53
CA THR A 2 -19.60 2.93 11.76
C THR A 2 -18.31 2.14 11.55
N LEU A 3 -17.19 2.84 11.35
CA LEU A 3 -15.86 2.22 11.41
C LEU A 3 -15.65 1.57 12.78
N ASN A 4 -15.05 0.39 12.80
CA ASN A 4 -14.79 -0.38 14.01
C ASN A 4 -13.93 0.45 15.00
N PRO A 5 -14.45 0.83 16.18
CA PRO A 5 -13.74 1.70 17.11
C PRO A 5 -12.48 1.04 17.68
N THR A 6 -12.42 -0.30 17.72
CA THR A 6 -11.23 -1.05 18.14
C THR A 6 -10.11 -0.95 17.11
N LEU A 7 -10.45 -0.91 15.81
CA LEU A 7 -9.47 -0.73 14.74
C LEU A 7 -8.86 0.68 14.80
N ASN A 8 -9.70 1.70 15.01
CA ASN A 8 -9.23 3.08 15.17
C ASN A 8 -8.30 3.24 16.39
N TYR A 9 -8.67 2.65 17.54
CA TYR A 9 -7.86 2.69 18.76
C TYR A 9 -6.48 2.03 18.59
N LEU A 10 -6.42 0.90 17.86
CA LEU A 10 -5.15 0.22 17.60
C LEU A 10 -4.26 1.02 16.64
N LEU A 11 -4.83 1.62 15.59
CA LEU A 11 -4.10 2.51 14.67
C LEU A 11 -3.57 3.77 15.38
N GLU A 12 -4.26 4.27 16.39
CA GLU A 12 -3.90 5.46 17.16
C GLU A 12 -2.69 5.26 18.10
N LYS A 13 -2.40 4.01 18.51
CA LYS A 13 -1.31 3.68 19.44
C LYS A 13 0.02 3.27 18.80
N PHE A 14 0.06 2.97 17.50
CA PHE A 14 1.31 2.71 16.79
C PHE A 14 1.79 3.99 16.11
N SER A 15 3.00 4.45 16.47
CA SER A 15 3.63 5.63 15.82
C SER A 15 3.81 5.47 14.31
N ILE A 16 3.75 4.22 13.82
CA ILE A 16 3.74 3.83 12.42
C ILE A 16 2.71 2.71 12.27
N SER A 17 1.67 2.94 11.49
CA SER A 17 0.69 1.95 11.07
C SER A 17 1.10 1.33 9.73
N VAL A 18 0.68 0.10 9.47
CA VAL A 18 1.00 -0.63 8.24
C VAL A 18 -0.29 -1.05 7.54
N ILE A 19 -0.38 -0.77 6.24
CA ILE A 19 -1.47 -1.24 5.39
C ILE A 19 -0.94 -2.36 4.50
N PRO A 20 -1.39 -3.62 4.70
CA PRO A 20 -0.99 -4.73 3.86
C PRO A 20 -1.79 -4.78 2.55
N PHE A 21 -1.10 -5.16 1.48
CA PHE A 21 -1.64 -5.49 0.18
C PHE A 21 -1.04 -6.82 -0.29
N SER A 22 -1.82 -7.63 -1.01
CA SER A 22 -1.29 -8.86 -1.59
C SER A 22 -2.06 -9.29 -2.83
N LYS A 23 -1.37 -9.96 -3.76
CA LYS A 23 -1.99 -10.62 -4.90
C LYS A 23 -0.99 -11.54 -5.60
N THR A 24 -1.47 -12.65 -6.15
CA THR A 24 -0.73 -13.41 -7.16
C THR A 24 -0.73 -12.61 -8.46
N VAL A 25 0.45 -12.25 -8.96
CA VAL A 25 0.63 -11.55 -10.22
C VAL A 25 1.12 -12.51 -11.30
N SER A 26 0.81 -12.23 -12.56
CA SER A 26 1.23 -13.05 -13.72
C SER A 26 1.83 -12.15 -14.80
N ASP A 27 1.08 -11.82 -15.85
CA ASP A 27 1.57 -11.16 -17.07
C ASP A 27 0.80 -9.88 -17.42
N SER A 28 0.09 -9.29 -16.44
CA SER A 28 -0.72 -8.10 -16.65
C SER A 28 -0.70 -7.15 -15.47
N SER A 29 -0.64 -5.85 -15.77
CA SER A 29 -0.68 -4.78 -14.77
C SER A 29 -1.99 -4.83 -13.99
N THR A 30 -1.91 -4.72 -12.67
CA THR A 30 -3.07 -4.91 -11.81
C THR A 30 -2.94 -4.23 -10.46
N TYR A 31 -4.07 -3.94 -9.84
CA TYR A 31 -4.11 -3.51 -8.45
C TYR A 31 -3.97 -4.70 -7.51
N LEU A 32 -3.15 -4.54 -6.47
CA LEU A 32 -3.05 -5.49 -5.38
C LEU A 32 -4.27 -5.38 -4.45
N ALA A 33 -4.64 -6.48 -3.81
CA ALA A 33 -5.75 -6.48 -2.86
C ALA A 33 -5.28 -5.99 -1.49
N GLY A 34 -5.81 -4.85 -1.05
CA GLY A 34 -5.56 -4.26 0.25
C GLY A 34 -6.35 -4.90 1.37
N ALA A 35 -6.12 -4.42 2.60
CA ALA A 35 -6.84 -4.83 3.79
C ALA A 35 -8.37 -4.79 3.59
N GLY A 36 -9.07 -5.84 4.02
CA GLY A 36 -10.52 -5.96 3.84
C GLY A 36 -10.98 -6.30 2.42
N GLY A 37 -10.06 -6.65 1.51
CA GLY A 37 -10.37 -6.99 0.12
C GLY A 37 -10.56 -5.78 -0.79
N CYS A 38 -10.19 -4.58 -0.33
CA CYS A 38 -10.25 -3.37 -1.15
C CYS A 38 -9.21 -3.45 -2.28
N VAL A 39 -9.67 -3.49 -3.54
CA VAL A 39 -8.82 -3.48 -4.75
C VAL A 39 -9.13 -2.22 -5.56
N GLY A 40 -8.14 -1.68 -6.27
CA GLY A 40 -8.33 -0.55 -7.20
C GLY A 40 -8.47 0.78 -6.47
N ASP A 41 -9.71 1.05 -6.04
CA ASP A 41 -10.15 2.27 -5.36
C ASP A 41 -9.40 2.59 -4.06
N GLY A 42 -8.60 1.66 -3.54
CA GLY A 42 -7.74 1.83 -2.38
C GLY A 42 -8.45 1.71 -1.04
N PHE A 43 -7.64 1.64 0.02
CA PHE A 43 -8.07 1.60 1.41
C PHE A 43 -8.32 3.03 1.92
N PRO A 44 -9.55 3.37 2.36
CA PRO A 44 -9.86 4.71 2.85
C PRO A 44 -9.23 4.97 4.22
N LEU A 45 -8.55 6.10 4.36
CA LEU A 45 -7.88 6.47 5.59
C LEU A 45 -8.82 7.18 6.58
N PRO A 46 -8.79 6.79 7.88
CA PRO A 46 -9.64 7.41 8.89
C PRO A 46 -9.18 8.82 9.32
N ALA A 47 -7.91 9.16 9.08
CA ALA A 47 -7.29 10.42 9.48
C ALA A 47 -6.18 10.82 8.50
N GLY A 48 -5.78 12.10 8.55
CA GLY A 48 -4.61 12.58 7.82
C GLY A 48 -3.29 12.10 8.42
N GLY A 49 -2.18 12.32 7.72
CA GLY A 49 -0.90 11.75 8.07
C GLY A 49 0.14 11.84 6.96
N GLU A 50 1.04 10.86 6.95
CA GLU A 50 2.12 10.75 5.99
C GLU A 50 2.40 9.28 5.66
N ILE A 51 2.61 8.97 4.39
CA ILE A 51 3.16 7.69 3.94
C ILE A 51 4.68 7.76 4.05
N LEU A 52 5.27 6.83 4.79
CA LEU A 52 6.71 6.77 5.09
C LEU A 52 7.48 5.87 4.12
N GLY A 53 6.78 5.01 3.38
CA GLY A 53 7.41 4.10 2.44
C GLY A 53 6.58 2.87 2.11
N ILE A 54 7.20 1.98 1.36
CA ILE A 54 6.68 0.69 0.93
C ILE A 54 7.73 -0.39 1.18
N ARG A 55 7.27 -1.58 1.55
CA ARG A 55 8.05 -2.83 1.59
C ARG A 55 7.33 -3.87 0.76
N ALA A 56 8.04 -4.58 -0.09
CA ALA A 56 7.48 -5.64 -0.91
C ALA A 56 8.31 -6.92 -0.77
N TYR A 57 7.64 -8.06 -0.81
CA TYR A 57 8.24 -9.39 -0.79
C TYR A 57 7.53 -10.27 -1.82
N ASP A 58 8.29 -11.01 -2.62
CA ASP A 58 7.76 -11.87 -3.70
C ASP A 58 7.99 -13.38 -3.46
N GLY A 59 8.38 -13.77 -2.25
CA GLY A 59 8.76 -15.15 -1.94
C GLY A 59 10.27 -15.39 -1.98
N ASN A 60 11.01 -14.63 -2.79
CA ASN A 60 12.46 -14.81 -2.95
C ASN A 60 13.27 -13.60 -2.46
N LYS A 61 12.80 -12.38 -2.72
CA LYS A 61 13.47 -11.14 -2.34
C LYS A 61 12.52 -10.18 -1.62
N THR A 62 13.13 -9.30 -0.83
CA THR A 62 12.46 -8.19 -0.18
C THR A 62 13.05 -6.89 -0.69
N GLU A 63 12.20 -5.99 -1.18
CA GLU A 63 12.56 -4.64 -1.60
C GLU A 63 11.87 -3.63 -0.70
N GLU A 64 12.54 -2.51 -0.43
CA GLU A 64 11.94 -1.42 0.34
C GLU A 64 12.33 -0.05 -0.21
N LYS A 65 11.37 0.87 -0.15
CA LYS A 65 11.57 2.26 -0.52
C LYS A 65 10.95 3.16 0.54
N SER A 66 11.79 3.97 1.18
CA SER A 66 11.35 5.05 2.04
C SER A 66 11.05 6.31 1.24
N GLY A 67 10.08 7.09 1.71
CA GLY A 67 9.71 8.39 1.15
C GLY A 67 8.75 9.11 2.08
N SER A 68 8.34 10.32 1.73
CA SER A 68 7.27 11.01 2.46
C SER A 68 6.24 11.56 1.51
N VAL A 69 4.98 11.13 1.69
CA VAL A 69 3.83 11.67 0.95
C VAL A 69 2.76 12.04 1.96
N VAL A 70 2.36 13.30 1.98
CA VAL A 70 1.30 13.79 2.87
C VAL A 70 -0.04 13.22 2.39
N ILE A 71 -0.85 12.76 3.35
CA ILE A 71 -2.19 12.20 3.14
C ILE A 71 -3.19 12.92 4.04
N ASN A 72 -4.42 13.07 3.55
CA ASN A 72 -5.54 13.67 4.26
C ASN A 72 -6.52 12.59 4.71
N ALA A 73 -7.40 12.97 5.65
CA ALA A 73 -8.52 12.10 6.01
C ALA A 73 -9.41 11.81 4.79
N ASN A 74 -9.87 10.57 4.67
CA ASN A 74 -10.62 10.02 3.52
C ASN A 74 -9.82 9.81 2.23
N ASP A 75 -8.54 10.16 2.17
CA ASP A 75 -7.70 9.72 1.06
C ASP A 75 -7.67 8.19 1.00
N ARG A 76 -7.58 7.66 -0.20
CA ARG A 76 -7.55 6.22 -0.44
C ARG A 76 -6.19 5.78 -0.95
N ILE A 77 -5.58 4.82 -0.25
CA ILE A 77 -4.27 4.27 -0.63
C ILE A 77 -4.46 2.97 -1.40
N SER A 78 -3.89 2.87 -2.60
CA SER A 78 -3.80 1.62 -3.35
C SER A 78 -2.35 1.35 -3.76
N VAL A 79 -2.08 0.10 -4.15
CA VAL A 79 -0.81 -0.28 -4.76
C VAL A 79 -1.10 -0.84 -6.13
N PHE A 80 -0.49 -0.22 -7.14
CA PHE A 80 -0.57 -0.67 -8.51
C PHE A 80 0.71 -1.42 -8.87
N ALA A 81 0.55 -2.64 -9.35
CA ALA A 81 1.62 -3.46 -9.88
C ALA A 81 1.61 -3.32 -11.40
N GLU A 82 2.57 -2.59 -11.95
CA GLU A 82 2.75 -2.42 -13.38
C GLU A 82 3.63 -3.56 -13.92
N TYR A 83 3.13 -4.31 -14.89
CA TYR A 83 3.90 -5.35 -15.57
C TYR A 83 4.84 -4.71 -16.59
N VAL A 84 6.14 -4.92 -16.40
CA VAL A 84 7.20 -4.42 -17.27
C VAL A 84 8.01 -5.61 -17.76
N GLU A 85 7.68 -6.08 -18.97
CA GLU A 85 8.31 -7.22 -19.66
C GLU A 85 8.27 -8.56 -18.92
N SER A 86 9.04 -8.71 -17.83
CA SER A 86 9.15 -9.96 -17.05
C SER A 86 9.21 -9.74 -15.53
N TRP A 87 8.87 -8.53 -15.09
CA TRP A 87 8.79 -8.18 -13.67
C TRP A 87 7.68 -7.16 -13.41
N PHE A 88 7.47 -6.85 -12.13
CA PHE A 88 6.51 -5.86 -11.68
C PHE A 88 7.18 -4.68 -10.98
N ASP A 89 6.78 -3.49 -11.39
CA ASP A 89 7.06 -2.25 -10.67
C ASP A 89 5.83 -1.89 -9.82
N LEU A 90 6.03 -1.80 -8.51
CA LEU A 90 4.95 -1.53 -7.55
C LEU A 90 4.98 -0.07 -7.15
N THR A 91 3.90 0.64 -7.41
CA THR A 91 3.76 2.07 -7.08
C THR A 91 2.62 2.28 -6.10
N VAL A 92 2.90 3.00 -5.01
CA VAL A 92 1.86 3.47 -4.10
C VAL A 92 1.08 4.59 -4.78
N GLN A 93 -0.24 4.48 -4.78
CA GLN A 93 -1.15 5.50 -5.30
C GLN A 93 -1.99 6.10 -4.18
N VAL A 94 -2.27 7.39 -4.29
CA VAL A 94 -3.22 8.11 -3.43
C VAL A 94 -4.35 8.63 -4.31
N ASN A 95 -5.58 8.20 -4.05
CA ASN A 95 -6.77 8.52 -4.83
C ASN A 95 -6.63 8.19 -6.34
N GLY A 96 -5.87 7.13 -6.67
CA GLY A 96 -5.61 6.70 -8.05
C GLY A 96 -4.42 7.40 -8.73
N GLU A 97 -3.83 8.40 -8.08
CA GLU A 97 -2.66 9.11 -8.61
C GLU A 97 -1.35 8.47 -8.09
N PRO A 98 -0.37 8.21 -8.97
CA PRO A 98 0.91 7.62 -8.57
C PRO A 98 1.73 8.56 -7.70
N THR A 99 2.35 8.01 -6.66
CA THR A 99 3.30 8.73 -5.82
C THR A 99 4.74 8.45 -6.25
N SER A 100 5.71 9.13 -5.63
CA SER A 100 7.15 8.85 -5.82
C SER A 100 7.63 7.60 -5.07
N ILE A 101 6.76 6.91 -4.33
CA ILE A 101 7.08 5.73 -3.55
C ILE A 101 6.79 4.49 -4.40
N SER A 102 7.85 3.91 -4.96
CA SER A 102 7.79 2.68 -5.74
C SER A 102 8.97 1.75 -5.45
N VAL A 103 8.76 0.46 -5.70
CA VAL A 103 9.78 -0.59 -5.72
C VAL A 103 9.71 -1.30 -7.05
N GLN A 104 10.85 -1.75 -7.56
CA GLN A 104 10.97 -2.24 -8.93
C GLN A 104 11.41 -3.69 -8.98
N GLU A 105 11.27 -4.28 -10.16
CA GLU A 105 11.83 -5.60 -10.49
C GLU A 105 11.29 -6.74 -9.60
N MET A 106 10.04 -6.66 -9.14
CA MET A 106 9.41 -7.76 -8.37
C MET A 106 9.06 -8.93 -9.28
N ALA A 107 9.19 -10.17 -8.80
CA ALA A 107 9.00 -11.35 -9.65
C ALA A 107 7.59 -11.43 -10.28
N GLU A 108 7.53 -11.85 -11.54
CA GLU A 108 6.30 -12.32 -12.17
C GLU A 108 5.91 -13.72 -11.67
N ASN A 109 4.65 -14.12 -11.87
CA ASN A 109 4.13 -15.44 -11.48
C ASN A 109 4.34 -15.77 -9.98
N ALA A 110 4.33 -14.73 -9.13
CA ALA A 110 4.61 -14.82 -7.71
C ALA A 110 3.49 -14.21 -6.87
N ASP A 111 3.41 -14.63 -5.61
CA ASP A 111 2.57 -13.99 -4.60
C ASP A 111 3.31 -12.76 -4.06
N LEU A 112 2.84 -11.58 -4.44
CA LEU A 112 3.39 -10.34 -3.91
C LEU A 112 2.73 -10.00 -2.58
N PHE A 113 3.55 -9.76 -1.57
CA PHE A 113 3.15 -9.24 -0.26
C PHE A 113 3.75 -7.85 -0.07
N VAL A 114 2.90 -6.85 0.09
CA VAL A 114 3.30 -5.45 0.13
C VAL A 114 2.75 -4.79 1.38
N CYS A 115 3.57 -3.96 2.02
CA CYS A 115 3.22 -3.19 3.19
C CYS A 115 3.51 -1.72 2.92
N VAL A 116 2.48 -0.88 2.98
CA VAL A 116 2.63 0.57 2.95
C VAL A 116 2.73 1.06 4.39
N LEU A 117 3.83 1.73 4.73
CA LEU A 117 4.07 2.28 6.05
C LEU A 117 3.47 3.69 6.11
N ILE A 118 2.63 3.94 7.10
CA ILE A 118 1.97 5.23 7.28
C ILE A 118 2.10 5.71 8.72
N LYS A 119 2.10 7.02 8.91
CA LYS A 119 2.02 7.67 10.21
C LYS A 119 0.81 8.58 10.20
N LEU A 120 -0.20 8.24 10.99
CA LEU A 120 -1.40 9.07 11.13
C LEU A 120 -1.12 10.21 12.12
N GLN A 121 -1.65 11.39 11.82
CA GLN A 121 -1.63 12.52 12.75
C GLN A 121 -2.57 12.21 13.92
N GLN A 122 -2.08 12.38 15.14
CA GLN A 122 -2.91 12.32 16.34
C GLN A 122 -3.72 13.62 16.41
N SER A 123 -5.05 13.50 16.39
CA SER A 123 -5.97 14.61 16.63
C SER A 123 -6.05 14.96 18.11
#